data_AF-A0A0W8I128-F1
#
_entry.id   AF-A0A0W8I128-F1
#
_cell.length_a   1.000
_cell.length_b   1.000
_cell.length_c   1.000
_cell.angle_alpha   90.00
_cell.angle_beta   90.00
_cell.angle_gamma   90.00
#
_symmetry.space_group_name_H-M   'P 1'
#
loop_
_entity.id
_entity.type
_entity.pdbx_description
1 polymer ?
#
loop_
_entity_poly.entity_id
_entity_poly.type
_entity_poly.pdbx_seq_one_letter_code
_entity_poly.pdbx_strand_id
1 'polypeptide(L)'
;MSPLADDQEAGGKGEVSRLGGISRLPRGSVIRATRGASDEATADLRDLAFLDELQTQAGMFIASFEDAMDAALQSSEFDAAVRHLQGALFAATIINRILDPHVRNREEWGSKADRTRLATERAARLRVLIDLDAPELSDSPLYDIRGVRDGLEHVDERLDRAYHSDEARHVGPWNVSDGSMVLRQIEGRDSDIDDDSSGLRLFLPLQGLLLYDRGVIDLFHLDEDMRVLQENCATAMESLRMRTRGGTFLDARVVTYVDEDNPLGRLMQWERVRRGSSS
;
A
#
# COMPACT_ATOMS: atom_id res chain seq x y z
N MET A 1 -16.48 -92.71 10.33
CA MET A 1 -15.35 -92.19 9.54
C MET A 1 -15.96 -91.44 8.37
N SER A 2 -16.05 -90.12 8.49
CA SER A 2 -16.58 -89.22 7.46
C SER A 2 -15.70 -87.97 7.43
N PRO A 3 -15.21 -87.52 6.26
CA PRO A 3 -14.46 -86.27 6.10
C PRO A 3 -15.44 -85.08 6.10
N LEU A 4 -15.17 -84.01 6.86
CA LEU A 4 -14.32 -82.85 6.51
C LEU A 4 -14.93 -81.99 5.38
N ALA A 5 -15.43 -80.84 5.80
CA ALA A 5 -15.93 -79.74 4.99
C ALA A 5 -14.79 -78.74 4.71
N ASP A 6 -14.77 -78.21 3.50
CA ASP A 6 -13.80 -77.24 2.98
C ASP A 6 -14.39 -75.81 2.88
N ASP A 7 -13.45 -74.86 2.72
CA ASP A 7 -13.53 -73.40 2.50
C ASP A 7 -13.67 -72.54 3.77
N GLN A 8 -12.61 -72.30 4.55
CA GLN A 8 -11.40 -71.46 4.34
C GLN A 8 -11.63 -69.94 4.30
N GLU A 9 -11.62 -69.34 5.50
CA GLU A 9 -11.11 -67.98 5.74
C GLU A 9 -9.58 -68.01 5.92
N ALA A 10 -8.83 -67.16 5.20
CA ALA A 10 -7.49 -66.71 5.63
C ALA A 10 -6.94 -65.51 4.81
N GLY A 11 -6.53 -64.46 5.53
CA GLY A 11 -5.43 -63.52 5.21
C GLY A 11 -5.78 -62.34 4.27
N GLY A 12 -5.41 -61.09 4.51
CA GLY A 12 -4.56 -60.46 5.51
C GLY A 12 -3.97 -59.15 4.96
N LYS A 13 -4.04 -58.09 5.78
CA LYS A 13 -3.23 -56.85 5.79
C LYS A 13 -3.34 -55.84 4.62
N GLY A 14 -3.91 -54.68 4.95
CA GLY A 14 -3.78 -53.42 4.21
C GLY A 14 -4.15 -52.25 5.13
N GLU A 15 -3.16 -51.74 5.84
CA GLU A 15 -3.23 -50.54 6.68
C GLU A 15 -3.53 -49.32 5.79
N VAL A 16 -4.68 -48.65 5.98
CA VAL A 16 -4.96 -47.36 5.34
C VAL A 16 -5.32 -46.35 6.42
N SER A 17 -4.42 -45.37 6.50
CA SER A 17 -4.38 -44.24 7.39
C SER A 17 -5.72 -43.50 7.52
N ARG A 18 -6.05 -43.15 8.77
CA ARG A 18 -7.08 -42.16 9.09
C ARG A 18 -6.62 -40.79 8.58
N LEU A 19 -7.14 -40.36 7.44
CA LEU A 19 -7.13 -38.96 7.05
C LEU A 19 -8.48 -38.34 7.41
N GLY A 20 -8.39 -37.28 8.21
CA GLY A 20 -9.48 -36.61 8.87
C GLY A 20 -10.47 -35.96 7.91
N GLY A 21 -11.68 -35.79 8.43
CA GLY A 21 -12.79 -35.14 7.75
C GLY A 21 -12.40 -33.74 7.25
N ILE A 22 -12.56 -33.55 5.95
CA ILE A 22 -12.52 -32.24 5.31
C ILE A 22 -13.77 -31.49 5.80
N SER A 23 -13.57 -30.65 6.81
CA SER A 23 -14.54 -29.64 7.22
C SER A 23 -14.73 -28.69 6.05
N ARG A 24 -15.94 -28.65 5.49
CA ARG A 24 -16.34 -27.68 4.46
C ARG A 24 -16.22 -26.28 5.07
N LEU A 25 -15.22 -25.51 4.66
CA LEU A 25 -15.11 -24.10 5.04
C LEU A 25 -16.24 -23.29 4.37
N PRO A 26 -16.85 -22.31 5.06
CA PRO A 26 -17.90 -21.50 4.47
C PRO A 26 -17.33 -20.58 3.38
N ARG A 27 -18.09 -20.42 2.28
CA ARG A 27 -17.83 -19.40 1.27
C ARG A 27 -18.20 -18.02 1.82
N GLY A 28 -17.29 -17.06 1.64
CA GLY A 28 -17.42 -15.68 2.10
C GLY A 28 -16.46 -15.40 3.27
N SER A 29 -15.30 -14.84 2.97
CA SER A 29 -14.41 -14.30 3.99
C SER A 29 -15.06 -13.07 4.61
N VAL A 30 -15.26 -13.11 5.93
CA VAL A 30 -15.66 -11.94 6.73
C VAL A 30 -14.38 -11.47 7.42
N ILE A 31 -13.98 -10.21 7.20
CA ILE A 31 -13.04 -9.52 8.10
C ILE A 31 -13.72 -9.52 9.47
N ARG A 32 -13.35 -10.46 10.34
CA ARG A 32 -13.91 -10.52 11.69
C ARG A 32 -13.34 -9.36 12.48
N ALA A 33 -14.21 -8.61 13.13
CA ALA A 33 -13.81 -7.59 14.09
C ALA A 33 -12.83 -8.19 15.10
N THR A 34 -11.62 -7.65 15.15
CA THR A 34 -10.65 -7.95 16.20
C THR A 34 -11.27 -7.53 17.52
N ARG A 35 -11.50 -8.48 18.43
CA ARG A 35 -12.08 -8.24 19.75
C ARG A 35 -11.17 -8.87 20.79
N GLY A 36 -10.55 -8.02 21.60
CA GLY A 36 -9.75 -8.43 22.74
C GLY A 36 -10.62 -8.77 23.95
N ALA A 37 -9.97 -9.18 25.05
CA ALA A 37 -10.64 -9.45 26.32
C ALA A 37 -11.21 -8.18 26.99
N SER A 38 -10.75 -7.00 26.56
CA SER A 38 -11.19 -5.68 26.99
C SER A 38 -11.28 -4.71 25.79
N ASP A 39 -11.84 -3.52 26.00
CA ASP A 39 -11.86 -2.45 25.00
C ASP A 39 -10.43 -1.95 24.69
N GLU A 40 -9.56 -1.89 25.70
CA GLU A 40 -8.14 -1.57 25.55
C GLU A 40 -7.41 -2.63 24.71
N ALA A 41 -7.59 -3.92 25.02
CA ALA A 41 -7.02 -5.00 24.22
C ALA A 41 -7.58 -5.01 22.79
N THR A 42 -8.83 -4.59 22.59
CA THR A 42 -9.43 -4.42 21.26
C THR A 42 -8.79 -3.27 20.50
N ALA A 43 -8.49 -2.16 21.18
CA ALA A 43 -7.78 -1.03 20.60
C ALA A 43 -6.34 -1.42 20.22
N ASP A 44 -5.61 -2.08 21.12
CA ASP A 44 -4.25 -2.57 20.88
C ASP A 44 -4.18 -3.53 19.67
N LEU A 45 -5.13 -4.47 19.56
CA LEU A 45 -5.21 -5.39 18.43
C LEU A 45 -5.51 -4.68 17.10
N ARG A 46 -6.26 -3.57 17.12
CA ARG A 46 -6.50 -2.75 15.93
C ARG A 46 -5.26 -1.93 15.57
N ASP A 47 -4.63 -1.32 16.57
CA ASP A 47 -3.43 -0.52 16.38
C ASP A 47 -2.29 -1.42 15.84
N LEU A 48 -2.18 -2.69 16.27
CA LEU A 48 -1.29 -3.69 15.67
C LEU A 48 -1.51 -3.89 14.16
N ALA A 49 -2.76 -3.96 13.70
CA ALA A 49 -3.05 -4.12 12.27
C ALA A 49 -2.65 -2.88 11.46
N PHE A 50 -2.82 -1.67 12.02
CA PHE A 50 -2.35 -0.44 11.38
C PHE A 50 -0.82 -0.35 11.38
N LEU A 51 -0.15 -0.78 12.44
CA LEU A 51 1.32 -0.81 12.49
C LEU A 51 1.92 -1.80 11.48
N ASP A 52 1.31 -2.96 11.29
CA ASP A 52 1.71 -3.94 10.28
C ASP A 52 1.55 -3.37 8.86
N GLU A 53 0.45 -2.67 8.59
CA GLU A 53 0.23 -1.97 7.33
C GLU A 53 1.25 -0.84 7.12
N LEU A 54 1.49 -0.01 8.13
CA LEU A 54 2.50 1.06 8.07
C LEU A 54 3.89 0.50 7.76
N GLN A 55 4.28 -0.59 8.43
CA GLN A 55 5.56 -1.25 8.20
C GLN A 55 5.65 -1.84 6.79
N THR A 56 4.57 -2.46 6.31
CA THR A 56 4.49 -3.04 4.96
C THR A 56 4.62 -1.96 3.89
N GLN A 57 3.87 -0.87 4.01
CA GLN A 57 3.91 0.24 3.06
C GLN A 57 5.26 0.96 3.09
N ALA A 58 5.88 1.12 4.27
CA ALA A 58 7.22 1.70 4.37
C ALA A 58 8.24 0.83 3.62
N GLY A 59 8.18 -0.49 3.78
CA GLY A 59 9.01 -1.43 3.01
C GLY A 59 8.75 -1.37 1.50
N MET A 60 7.49 -1.22 1.07
CA MET A 60 7.14 -1.05 -0.34
C MET A 60 7.68 0.27 -0.90
N PHE A 61 7.63 1.36 -0.12
CA PHE A 61 8.24 2.63 -0.49
C PHE A 61 9.73 2.46 -0.73
N ILE A 62 10.46 1.94 0.27
CA ILE A 62 11.93 1.83 0.23
C ILE A 62 12.36 1.02 -0.99
N ALA A 63 11.81 -0.19 -1.15
CA ALA A 63 12.16 -1.06 -2.27
C ALA A 63 11.82 -0.44 -3.64
N SER A 64 10.64 0.20 -3.75
CA SER A 64 10.24 0.84 -5.01
C SER A 64 11.06 2.10 -5.30
N PHE A 65 11.49 2.82 -4.27
CA PHE A 65 12.31 4.02 -4.44
C PHE A 65 13.75 3.67 -4.83
N GLU A 66 14.32 2.63 -4.22
CA GLU A 66 15.61 2.06 -4.63
C GLU A 66 15.57 1.61 -6.11
N ASP A 67 14.55 0.84 -6.52
CA ASP A 67 14.35 0.44 -7.91
C ASP A 67 14.19 1.65 -8.85
N ALA A 68 13.50 2.72 -8.40
CA ALA A 68 13.31 3.93 -9.17
C ALA A 68 14.63 4.67 -9.39
N MET A 69 15.48 4.73 -8.37
CA MET A 69 16.81 5.33 -8.43
C MET A 69 17.72 4.53 -9.35
N ASP A 70 17.77 3.20 -9.21
CA ASP A 70 18.60 2.34 -10.05
C ASP A 70 18.22 2.43 -11.53
N ALA A 71 16.92 2.46 -11.84
CA ALA A 71 16.42 2.66 -13.19
C ALA A 71 16.71 4.09 -13.70
N ALA A 72 16.55 5.12 -12.86
CA ALA A 72 16.77 6.51 -13.28
C ALA A 72 18.24 6.81 -13.60
N LEU A 73 19.17 6.14 -12.90
CA LEU A 73 20.61 6.24 -13.16
C LEU A 73 21.02 5.50 -14.45
N GLN A 74 20.17 4.62 -14.97
CA GLN A 74 20.35 3.94 -16.25
C GLN A 74 19.56 4.68 -17.34
N SER A 75 20.24 5.46 -18.18
CA SER A 75 19.60 6.37 -19.16
C SER A 75 18.63 5.71 -20.15
N SER A 76 18.60 4.38 -20.26
CA SER A 76 17.67 3.61 -21.09
C SER A 76 16.40 3.14 -20.38
N GLU A 77 16.25 3.36 -19.06
CA GLU A 77 15.18 2.78 -18.24
C GLU A 77 14.20 3.82 -17.67
N PHE A 78 13.96 4.90 -18.41
CA PHE A 78 13.05 5.99 -18.02
C PHE A 78 11.67 5.50 -17.57
N ASP A 79 11.01 4.65 -18.36
CA ASP A 79 9.66 4.16 -18.05
C ASP A 79 9.64 3.30 -16.78
N ALA A 80 10.72 2.55 -16.53
CA ALA A 80 10.86 1.77 -15.31
C ALA A 80 11.00 2.70 -14.10
N ALA A 81 11.85 3.72 -14.18
CA ALA A 81 12.03 4.71 -13.13
C ALA A 81 10.71 5.39 -12.74
N VAL A 82 9.93 5.83 -13.72
CA VAL A 82 8.62 6.46 -13.49
C VAL A 82 7.64 5.49 -12.81
N ARG A 83 7.58 4.24 -13.28
CA ARG A 83 6.70 3.21 -12.71
C ARG A 83 7.04 2.91 -11.25
N HIS A 84 8.32 2.75 -10.94
CA HIS A 84 8.80 2.47 -9.59
C HIS A 84 8.56 3.67 -8.67
N LEU A 85 8.80 4.90 -9.16
CA LEU A 85 8.50 6.13 -8.44
C LEU A 85 7.01 6.26 -8.11
N GLN A 86 6.12 5.93 -9.04
CA GLN A 86 4.68 5.91 -8.77
C GLN A 86 4.32 4.89 -7.67
N GLY A 87 4.95 3.71 -7.68
CA GLY A 87 4.79 2.72 -6.62
C GLY A 87 5.21 3.24 -5.26
N ALA A 88 6.37 3.89 -5.18
CA ALA A 88 6.87 4.52 -3.95
C ALA A 88 5.89 5.60 -3.44
N LEU A 89 5.51 6.55 -4.30
CA LEU A 89 4.61 7.64 -3.92
C LEU A 89 3.21 7.16 -3.49
N PHE A 90 2.73 6.08 -4.09
CA PHE A 90 1.47 5.46 -3.67
C PHE A 90 1.57 4.88 -2.25
N ALA A 91 2.64 4.16 -1.93
CA ALA A 91 2.88 3.63 -0.59
C ALA A 91 3.00 4.75 0.45
N ALA A 92 3.77 5.81 0.16
CA ALA A 92 3.87 7.00 1.01
C ALA A 92 2.50 7.67 1.23
N THR A 93 1.67 7.73 0.19
CA THR A 93 0.30 8.27 0.29
C THR A 93 -0.56 7.46 1.24
N ILE A 94 -0.46 6.13 1.23
CA ILE A 94 -1.21 5.27 2.17
C ILE A 94 -0.77 5.57 3.61
N ILE A 95 0.54 5.63 3.86
CA ILE A 95 1.10 5.94 5.17
C ILE A 95 0.59 7.31 5.66
N ASN A 96 0.70 8.34 4.82
CA ASN A 96 0.17 9.67 5.10
C ASN A 96 -1.32 9.62 5.47
N ARG A 97 -2.16 8.86 4.76
CA ARG A 97 -3.60 8.74 5.08
C ARG A 97 -3.88 8.04 6.40
N ILE A 98 -2.99 7.17 6.87
CA ILE A 98 -3.13 6.51 8.17
C ILE A 98 -2.76 7.49 9.30
N LEU A 99 -1.66 8.25 9.13
CA LEU A 99 -1.04 9.11 10.14
C LEU A 99 -1.52 10.57 10.15
N ASP A 100 -2.05 11.06 9.03
CA ASP A 100 -2.67 12.39 8.85
C ASP A 100 -3.98 12.28 8.02
N PRO A 101 -5.04 11.68 8.60
CA PRO A 101 -6.23 11.32 7.86
C PRO A 101 -7.10 12.52 7.48
N HIS A 102 -7.42 12.60 6.20
CA HIS A 102 -8.38 13.55 5.63
C HIS A 102 -9.64 12.82 5.17
N VAL A 103 -10.71 12.91 5.97
CA VAL A 103 -11.94 12.14 5.73
C VAL A 103 -12.84 12.85 4.70
N ARG A 104 -12.99 12.23 3.52
CA ARG A 104 -13.95 12.63 2.49
C ARG A 104 -15.40 12.32 2.91
N ASN A 105 -16.35 13.09 2.38
CA ASN A 105 -17.76 12.86 2.65
C ASN A 105 -18.21 11.58 1.93
N ARG A 106 -18.63 10.56 2.69
CA ARG A 106 -19.27 9.33 2.20
C ARG A 106 -20.40 9.02 3.17
N GLU A 107 -21.62 9.18 2.70
CA GLU A 107 -22.85 9.09 3.52
C GLU A 107 -23.06 7.69 4.11
N GLU A 108 -22.52 6.67 3.45
CA GLU A 108 -22.77 5.26 3.78
C GLU A 108 -22.16 4.80 5.12
N TRP A 109 -21.15 5.51 5.66
CA TRP A 109 -20.33 5.02 6.78
C TRP A 109 -20.49 5.86 8.06
N GLY A 110 -21.62 6.56 8.19
CA GLY A 110 -21.92 7.44 9.33
C GLY A 110 -21.46 8.89 9.11
N SER A 111 -21.64 9.72 10.14
CA SER A 111 -21.40 11.16 10.00
C SER A 111 -19.94 11.47 9.67
N LYS A 112 -19.69 12.50 8.86
CA LYS A 112 -18.32 12.97 8.54
C LYS A 112 -17.57 13.33 9.83
N ALA A 113 -18.26 13.93 10.80
CA ALA A 113 -17.68 14.32 12.09
C ALA A 113 -17.18 13.09 12.87
N ASP A 114 -17.98 12.05 12.99
CA ASP A 114 -17.60 10.83 13.72
C ASP A 114 -16.43 10.11 13.04
N ARG A 115 -16.46 10.01 11.71
CA ARG A 115 -15.38 9.37 10.94
C ARG A 115 -14.07 10.16 11.06
N THR A 116 -14.14 11.49 11.00
CA THR A 116 -12.97 12.36 11.20
C THR A 116 -12.41 12.17 12.59
N ARG A 117 -13.27 12.25 13.62
CA ARG A 117 -12.87 12.04 15.02
C ARG A 117 -12.16 10.71 15.23
N LEU A 118 -12.76 9.60 14.79
CA LEU A 118 -12.18 8.27 14.94
C LEU A 118 -10.84 8.11 14.22
N ALA A 119 -10.72 8.68 13.01
CA ALA A 119 -9.49 8.63 12.25
C ALA A 119 -8.37 9.46 12.91
N THR A 120 -8.68 10.68 13.36
CA THR A 120 -7.74 11.56 14.06
C THR A 120 -7.29 10.95 15.39
N GLU A 121 -8.21 10.38 16.18
CA GLU A 121 -7.87 9.70 17.43
C GLU A 121 -6.95 8.49 17.19
N ARG A 122 -7.23 7.68 16.16
CA ARG A 122 -6.35 6.58 15.77
C ARG A 122 -4.97 7.09 15.35
N ALA A 123 -4.92 8.09 14.48
CA ALA A 123 -3.68 8.65 13.97
C ALA A 123 -2.80 9.20 15.11
N ALA A 124 -3.38 9.92 16.07
CA ALA A 124 -2.68 10.42 17.24
C ALA A 124 -2.10 9.30 18.11
N ARG A 125 -2.88 8.23 18.37
CA ARG A 125 -2.37 7.05 19.11
C ARG A 125 -1.23 6.37 18.38
N LEU A 126 -1.38 6.14 17.07
CA LEU A 126 -0.34 5.52 16.25
C LEU A 126 0.95 6.34 16.30
N ARG A 127 0.88 7.65 16.06
CA ARG A 127 2.03 8.56 16.13
C ARG A 127 2.78 8.47 17.47
N VAL A 128 2.06 8.44 18.59
CA VAL A 128 2.68 8.23 19.91
C VAL A 128 3.36 6.87 20.02
N LEU A 129 2.77 5.81 19.47
CA LEU A 129 3.36 4.46 19.53
C LEU A 129 4.66 4.35 18.71
N ILE A 130 4.76 5.08 17.60
CA ILE A 130 5.92 5.06 16.70
C ILE A 130 6.86 6.25 16.91
N ASP A 131 6.71 7.00 18.01
CA ASP A 131 7.52 8.18 18.33
C ASP A 131 7.64 9.18 17.17
N LEU A 132 6.51 9.48 16.53
CA LEU A 132 6.43 10.43 15.42
C LEU A 132 5.71 11.69 15.87
N ASP A 133 6.35 12.84 15.65
CA ASP A 133 5.80 14.15 16.00
C ASP A 133 4.48 14.45 15.28
N ALA A 134 3.72 15.41 15.82
CA ALA A 134 2.52 15.87 15.16
C ALA A 134 2.84 16.64 13.86
N PRO A 135 1.95 16.60 12.84
CA PRO A 135 2.19 17.28 11.57
C PRO A 135 2.52 18.77 11.72
N GLU A 136 1.96 19.43 12.74
CA GLU A 136 2.21 20.86 12.98
C GLU A 136 3.57 21.16 13.61
N LEU A 137 4.30 20.13 14.06
CA LEU A 137 5.59 20.21 14.77
C LEU A 137 6.71 19.47 14.03
N SER A 138 6.39 18.80 12.92
CA SER A 138 7.31 17.93 12.21
C SER A 138 7.72 18.54 10.87
N ASP A 139 9.00 18.49 10.58
CA ASP A 139 9.57 18.85 9.27
C ASP A 139 9.64 17.62 8.32
N SER A 140 8.94 16.52 8.65
CA SER A 140 8.95 15.29 7.87
C SER A 140 8.25 15.47 6.51
N PRO A 141 8.92 15.15 5.38
CA PRO A 141 8.30 15.19 4.04
C PRO A 141 7.11 14.22 3.90
N LEU A 142 6.92 13.30 4.84
CA LEU A 142 5.78 12.39 4.89
C LEU A 142 4.44 13.12 4.94
N TYR A 143 4.39 14.29 5.57
CA TYR A 143 3.17 15.12 5.64
C TYR A 143 2.94 15.92 4.35
N ASP A 144 4.01 16.26 3.63
CA ASP A 144 3.96 17.01 2.37
C ASP A 144 3.51 16.15 1.16
N ILE A 145 3.66 14.83 1.25
CA ILE A 145 3.19 13.86 0.23
C ILE A 145 1.71 14.04 -0.13
N ARG A 146 0.91 14.63 0.75
CA ARG A 146 -0.48 15.00 0.45
C ARG A 146 -0.59 15.84 -0.83
N GLY A 147 0.31 16.79 -1.07
CA GLY A 147 0.28 17.62 -2.27
C GLY A 147 0.49 16.80 -3.56
N VAL A 148 1.34 15.78 -3.48
CA VAL A 148 1.55 14.82 -4.58
C VAL A 148 0.28 14.01 -4.85
N ARG A 149 -0.40 13.54 -3.80
CA ARG A 149 -1.66 12.80 -3.90
C ARG A 149 -2.74 13.61 -4.61
N ASP A 150 -2.95 14.87 -4.23
CA ASP A 150 -3.97 15.71 -4.88
C ASP A 150 -3.59 15.93 -6.37
N GLY A 151 -2.28 15.93 -6.66
CA GLY A 151 -1.72 15.78 -8.00
C GLY A 151 -2.06 14.47 -8.74
N LEU A 152 -2.35 13.37 -8.05
CA LEU A 152 -2.60 12.04 -8.65
C LEU A 152 -4.07 11.58 -8.62
N GLU A 153 -4.87 12.02 -7.64
CA GLU A 153 -6.25 11.52 -7.41
C GLU A 153 -7.33 12.09 -8.36
N HIS A 154 -6.96 13.00 -9.27
CA HIS A 154 -7.88 13.68 -10.20
C HIS A 154 -7.37 13.69 -11.64
N VAL A 155 -6.74 12.60 -12.07
CA VAL A 155 -6.14 12.51 -13.41
C VAL A 155 -7.21 12.40 -14.48
N ASP A 156 -8.30 11.68 -14.23
CA ASP A 156 -9.45 11.55 -15.11
C ASP A 156 -10.15 12.90 -15.32
N GLU A 157 -10.49 13.65 -14.27
CA GLU A 157 -11.16 14.96 -14.47
C GLU A 157 -10.23 15.98 -15.14
N ARG A 158 -8.91 15.85 -14.95
CA ARG A 158 -7.91 16.66 -15.66
C ARG A 158 -7.75 16.26 -17.12
N LEU A 159 -7.81 14.97 -17.43
CA LEU A 159 -7.81 14.47 -18.80
C LEU A 159 -9.06 14.96 -19.52
N ASP A 160 -10.25 14.81 -18.91
CA ASP A 160 -11.51 15.32 -19.45
C ASP A 160 -11.42 16.83 -19.70
N ARG A 161 -10.88 17.60 -18.75
CA ARG A 161 -10.67 19.04 -18.93
C ARG A 161 -9.70 19.34 -20.07
N ALA A 162 -8.57 18.63 -20.17
CA ALA A 162 -7.58 18.82 -21.24
C ALA A 162 -8.13 18.48 -22.63
N TYR A 163 -9.04 17.50 -22.73
CA TYR A 163 -9.74 17.19 -23.98
C TYR A 163 -10.81 18.23 -24.34
N HIS A 164 -11.34 18.96 -23.36
CA HIS A 164 -12.40 19.95 -23.54
C HIS A 164 -11.90 21.41 -23.58
N SER A 165 -10.65 21.68 -23.19
CA SER A 165 -10.01 22.99 -23.33
C SER A 165 -9.17 23.04 -24.61
N ASP A 166 -9.29 24.10 -25.41
CA ASP A 166 -8.38 24.38 -26.56
C ASP A 166 -6.92 24.61 -26.12
N GLU A 167 -6.65 24.65 -24.81
CA GLU A 167 -5.31 24.65 -24.24
C GLU A 167 -4.81 23.22 -24.11
N ALA A 168 -3.77 22.87 -24.88
CA ALA A 168 -3.07 21.59 -24.75
C ALA A 168 -2.40 21.48 -23.37
N ARG A 169 -3.12 20.93 -22.39
CA ARG A 169 -2.61 20.68 -21.04
C ARG A 169 -2.10 19.26 -20.94
N HIS A 170 -0.79 19.13 -20.74
CA HIS A 170 -0.16 17.82 -20.68
C HIS A 170 -0.40 17.19 -19.31
N VAL A 171 -1.33 16.23 -19.23
CA VAL A 171 -1.53 15.35 -18.05
C VAL A 171 -0.50 14.21 -18.07
N GLY A 172 0.75 14.53 -18.42
CA GLY A 172 1.80 13.54 -18.68
C GLY A 172 2.33 12.85 -17.41
N PRO A 173 3.05 11.72 -17.57
CA PRO A 173 3.76 11.06 -16.48
C PRO A 173 4.83 11.97 -15.83
N TRP A 174 5.40 11.52 -14.71
CA TRP A 174 6.58 12.17 -14.12
C TRP A 174 7.70 12.23 -15.15
N ASN A 175 8.30 13.40 -15.33
CA ASN A 175 9.57 13.53 -16.05
C ASN A 175 10.69 13.10 -15.11
N VAL A 176 11.74 12.51 -15.66
CA VAL A 176 12.96 12.13 -14.94
C VAL A 176 14.10 12.91 -15.57
N SER A 177 14.78 13.73 -14.77
CA SER A 177 15.94 14.50 -15.22
C SER A 177 17.18 13.61 -15.26
N ASP A 178 17.99 13.78 -16.31
CA ASP A 178 19.34 13.22 -16.44
C ASP A 178 20.42 14.13 -15.80
N GLY A 179 20.01 15.20 -15.10
CA GLY A 179 20.89 16.20 -14.51
C GLY A 179 21.28 17.34 -15.44
N SER A 180 20.88 17.33 -16.71
CA SER A 180 21.14 18.41 -17.67
C SER A 180 20.07 19.51 -17.68
N MET A 181 18.93 19.29 -17.00
CA MET A 181 17.84 20.25 -16.97
C MET A 181 18.18 21.52 -16.18
N VAL A 182 18.30 22.63 -16.89
CA VAL A 182 18.24 23.97 -16.31
C VAL A 182 16.76 24.30 -16.05
N LEU A 183 16.32 24.14 -14.81
CA LEU A 183 15.01 24.63 -14.39
C LEU A 183 15.03 26.16 -14.41
N ARG A 184 14.43 26.75 -15.44
CA ARG A 184 14.18 28.19 -15.46
C ARG A 184 13.04 28.43 -14.47
N GLN A 185 13.39 28.98 -13.31
CA GLN A 185 12.44 29.44 -12.31
C GLN A 185 11.42 30.35 -13.01
N ILE A 186 10.14 29.96 -13.04
CA ILE A 186 9.07 30.82 -13.54
C ILE A 186 8.83 31.83 -12.42
N GLU A 187 9.65 32.89 -12.39
CA GLU A 187 9.39 34.05 -11.55
C GLU A 187 8.11 34.72 -12.06
N GLY A 188 7.12 34.81 -11.17
CA GLY A 188 5.91 35.60 -11.37
C GLY A 188 4.71 34.82 -11.87
N ARG A 189 3.85 34.39 -10.94
CA ARG A 189 2.41 34.48 -11.15
C ARG A 189 1.76 34.93 -9.84
N ASP A 190 1.26 36.17 -9.88
CA ASP A 190 0.36 36.72 -8.86
C ASP A 190 -0.79 35.73 -8.57
N SER A 191 -1.17 35.73 -7.30
CA SER A 191 -1.97 34.73 -6.58
C SER A 191 -3.44 34.58 -6.98
N ASP A 192 -3.86 34.95 -8.19
CA ASP A 192 -5.29 34.95 -8.58
C ASP A 192 -5.59 34.25 -9.92
N ILE A 193 -4.68 33.44 -10.45
CA ILE A 193 -4.94 32.65 -11.66
C ILE A 193 -5.30 31.21 -11.26
N ASP A 194 -6.46 30.79 -11.78
CA ASP A 194 -7.15 29.52 -11.67
C ASP A 194 -6.27 28.27 -11.44
N ASP A 195 -6.92 27.28 -10.81
CA ASP A 195 -6.57 25.87 -10.55
C ASP A 195 -6.19 25.05 -11.82
N ASP A 196 -5.45 25.67 -12.73
CA ASP A 196 -5.40 25.37 -14.17
C ASP A 196 -3.99 25.15 -14.72
N SER A 197 -2.94 25.24 -13.90
CA SER A 197 -1.63 24.69 -14.29
C SER A 197 -1.62 23.18 -14.05
N SER A 198 -1.53 22.38 -15.12
CA SER A 198 -1.02 21.01 -15.02
C SER A 198 0.45 21.10 -14.57
N GLY A 199 0.64 21.18 -13.26
CA GLY A 199 1.91 21.51 -12.62
C GLY A 199 3.05 20.62 -13.07
N LEU A 200 4.25 21.20 -13.20
CA LEU A 200 5.49 20.47 -13.50
C LEU A 200 5.59 19.25 -12.59
N ARG A 201 5.80 18.07 -13.18
CA ARG A 201 6.08 16.81 -12.48
C ARG A 201 7.46 16.36 -12.90
N LEU A 202 8.45 16.57 -12.04
CA LEU A 202 9.83 16.27 -12.34
C LEU A 202 10.50 15.59 -11.15
N PHE A 203 11.00 14.39 -11.40
CA PHE A 203 11.92 13.70 -10.53
C PHE A 203 13.36 14.07 -10.92
N LEU A 204 14.13 14.48 -9.93
CA LEU A 204 15.54 14.84 -10.02
C LEU A 204 16.35 13.79 -9.22
N PRO A 205 16.73 12.66 -9.83
CA PRO A 205 17.27 11.50 -9.11
C PRO A 205 18.56 11.85 -8.37
N LEU A 206 19.48 12.55 -9.03
CA LEU A 206 20.77 12.93 -8.44
C LEU A 206 20.65 13.86 -7.24
N GLN A 207 19.56 14.62 -7.16
CA GLN A 207 19.26 15.53 -6.06
C GLN A 207 18.30 14.90 -5.04
N GLY A 208 17.71 13.73 -5.34
CA GLY A 208 16.66 13.14 -4.53
C GLY A 208 15.39 14.00 -4.45
N LEU A 209 15.15 14.89 -5.43
CA LEU A 209 14.04 15.84 -5.34
C LEU A 209 12.88 15.45 -6.25
N LEU A 210 11.66 15.63 -5.75
CA LEU A 210 10.44 15.59 -6.54
C LEU A 210 9.83 16.99 -6.60
N LEU A 211 9.79 17.57 -7.80
CA LEU A 211 9.06 18.79 -8.07
C LEU A 211 7.67 18.44 -8.57
N TYR A 212 6.65 18.97 -7.93
CA TYR A 212 5.25 18.75 -8.29
C TYR A 212 4.46 20.04 -8.13
N ASP A 213 3.89 20.55 -9.20
CA ASP A 213 3.05 21.77 -9.19
C ASP A 213 3.66 22.95 -8.41
N ARG A 214 3.27 23.14 -7.14
CA ARG A 214 3.72 24.22 -6.24
C ARG A 214 4.67 23.76 -5.13
N GLY A 215 5.06 22.49 -5.11
CA GLY A 215 5.81 21.88 -4.03
C GLY A 215 7.10 21.18 -4.48
N VAL A 216 7.97 21.00 -3.50
CA VAL A 216 9.20 20.19 -3.60
C VAL A 216 9.17 19.20 -2.45
N ILE A 217 9.43 17.92 -2.75
CA ILE A 217 9.66 16.90 -1.72
C ILE A 217 11.08 16.41 -1.86
N ASP A 218 11.77 16.33 -0.72
CA ASP A 218 13.02 15.61 -0.58
C ASP A 218 12.72 14.13 -0.37
N LEU A 219 12.95 13.33 -1.42
CA LEU A 219 12.72 11.89 -1.41
C LEU A 219 13.83 11.12 -0.69
N PHE A 220 15.03 11.69 -0.53
CA PHE A 220 16.07 11.06 0.29
C PHE A 220 15.71 11.18 1.76
N HIS A 221 15.31 12.38 2.21
CA HIS A 221 14.81 12.56 3.56
C HIS A 221 13.54 11.72 3.81
N LEU A 222 12.65 11.62 2.81
CA LEU A 222 11.50 10.72 2.92
C LEU A 222 11.92 9.24 3.05
N ASP A 223 12.95 8.77 2.34
CA ASP A 223 13.47 7.40 2.51
C ASP A 223 14.01 7.16 3.92
N GLU A 224 14.77 8.12 4.46
CA GLU A 224 15.26 8.08 5.84
C GLU A 224 14.10 7.99 6.84
N ASP A 225 13.08 8.83 6.68
CA ASP A 225 11.85 8.79 7.49
C ASP A 225 11.14 7.44 7.40
N MET A 226 11.08 6.82 6.22
CA MET A 226 10.46 5.50 6.03
C MET A 226 11.21 4.39 6.74
N ARG A 227 12.55 4.45 6.77
CA ARG A 227 13.37 3.49 7.52
C ARG A 227 13.17 3.64 9.02
N VAL A 228 13.20 4.86 9.53
CA VAL A 228 12.92 5.15 10.95
C VAL A 228 11.51 4.68 11.32
N LEU A 229 10.51 4.98 10.47
CA LEU A 229 9.14 4.51 10.64
C LEU A 229 9.06 2.99 10.72
N GLN A 230 9.79 2.27 9.86
CA GLN A 230 9.79 0.81 9.82
C GLN A 230 10.34 0.19 11.12
N GLU A 231 11.42 0.75 11.65
CA GLU A 231 12.04 0.35 12.92
C GLU A 231 11.14 0.65 14.12
N ASN A 232 10.55 1.85 14.14
CA ASN A 232 9.63 2.26 15.20
C ASN A 232 8.35 1.40 15.20
N CYS A 233 7.82 1.07 14.02
CA CYS A 233 6.70 0.13 13.90
C CYS A 233 7.07 -1.26 14.45
N ALA A 234 8.25 -1.79 14.12
CA ALA A 234 8.70 -3.09 14.64
C ALA A 234 8.73 -3.09 16.19
N THR A 235 9.31 -2.04 16.76
CA THR A 235 9.41 -1.85 18.22
C THR A 235 8.06 -1.70 18.89
N ALA A 236 7.17 -0.90 18.29
CA ALA A 236 5.81 -0.67 18.78
C ALA A 236 4.97 -1.95 18.74
N MET A 237 5.07 -2.72 17.65
CA MET A 237 4.37 -4.00 17.51
C MET A 237 4.83 -5.01 18.54
N GLU A 238 6.13 -5.15 18.77
CA GLU A 238 6.66 -6.07 19.79
C GLU A 238 6.15 -5.67 21.19
N SER A 239 6.19 -4.38 21.49
CA SER A 239 5.68 -3.82 22.75
C SER A 239 4.18 -4.07 22.94
N LEU A 240 3.37 -3.93 21.89
CA LEU A 240 1.94 -4.23 21.92
C LEU A 240 1.67 -5.73 22.06
N ARG A 241 2.37 -6.60 21.32
CA ARG A 241 2.23 -8.06 21.41
C ARG A 241 2.51 -8.57 22.83
N MET A 242 3.51 -8.00 23.49
CA MET A 242 3.84 -8.31 24.89
C MET A 242 2.73 -7.91 25.86
N ARG A 243 2.05 -6.78 25.62
CA ARG A 243 0.89 -6.32 26.42
C ARG A 243 -0.37 -7.15 26.15
N THR A 244 -0.57 -7.60 24.92
CA THR A 244 -1.76 -8.36 24.51
C THR A 244 -1.67 -9.88 24.69
N ARG A 245 -0.67 -10.40 25.45
CA ARG A 245 -0.49 -11.85 25.68
C ARG A 245 -1.80 -12.50 26.14
N GLY A 246 -2.34 -13.41 25.31
CA GLY A 246 -3.61 -14.12 25.54
C GLY A 246 -4.77 -13.69 24.63
N GLY A 247 -4.62 -12.60 23.86
CA GLY A 247 -5.56 -12.22 22.80
C GLY A 247 -5.29 -12.97 21.51
N THR A 248 -6.34 -13.46 20.85
CA THR A 248 -6.23 -14.03 19.49
C THR A 248 -6.04 -12.90 18.48
N PHE A 249 -4.82 -12.72 18.00
CA PHE A 249 -4.54 -11.93 16.80
C PHE A 249 -5.00 -12.76 15.58
N LEU A 250 -6.10 -12.37 14.95
CA LEU A 250 -6.42 -12.88 13.63
C LEU A 250 -5.61 -12.06 12.64
N ASP A 251 -4.43 -12.56 12.30
CA ASP A 251 -3.72 -12.20 11.07
C ASP A 251 -4.64 -12.63 9.91
N ALA A 252 -5.49 -11.71 9.47
CA ALA A 252 -6.45 -11.97 8.42
C ALA A 252 -5.79 -11.90 7.03
N ARG A 253 -4.64 -12.56 6.85
CA ARG A 253 -4.25 -13.09 5.54
C ARG A 253 -5.13 -14.28 5.22
N VAL A 254 -6.44 -14.04 5.06
CA VAL A 254 -7.33 -15.02 4.46
C VAL A 254 -7.00 -15.02 2.97
N VAL A 255 -6.04 -15.87 2.59
CA VAL A 255 -5.86 -16.26 1.19
C VAL A 255 -7.15 -16.98 0.81
N THR A 256 -8.06 -16.25 0.20
CA THR A 256 -9.21 -16.86 -0.45
C THR A 256 -8.61 -17.52 -1.69
N TYR A 257 -8.34 -18.82 -1.62
CA TYR A 257 -8.15 -19.60 -2.83
C TYR A 257 -9.47 -19.47 -3.58
N VAL A 258 -9.50 -18.61 -4.59
CA VAL A 258 -10.53 -18.69 -5.61
C VAL A 258 -10.29 -20.03 -6.25
N ASP A 259 -11.19 -20.98 -5.97
CA ASP A 259 -11.23 -22.29 -6.59
C ASP A 259 -11.58 -22.05 -8.06
N GLU A 260 -10.60 -21.59 -8.83
CA GLU A 260 -10.67 -21.56 -10.27
C GLU A 260 -10.19 -22.94 -10.72
N ASP A 261 -11.03 -23.64 -11.46
CA ASP A 261 -10.80 -25.03 -11.89
C ASP A 261 -9.49 -25.23 -12.69
N ASN A 262 -8.72 -24.18 -12.98
CA ASN A 262 -7.39 -24.27 -13.59
C ASN A 262 -6.52 -22.99 -13.40
N PRO A 263 -5.86 -22.77 -12.25
CA PRO A 263 -4.97 -21.61 -12.04
C PRO A 263 -3.78 -21.61 -13.01
N LEU A 264 -3.31 -22.79 -13.41
CA LEU A 264 -2.25 -22.95 -14.41
C LEU A 264 -2.71 -22.49 -15.80
N GLY A 265 -3.96 -22.77 -16.16
CA GLY A 265 -4.59 -22.34 -17.41
C GLY A 265 -4.68 -20.83 -17.52
N ARG A 266 -5.01 -20.12 -16.43
CA ARG A 266 -5.00 -18.65 -16.40
C ARG A 266 -3.59 -18.07 -16.48
N LEU A 267 -2.62 -18.66 -15.75
CA LEU A 267 -1.22 -18.23 -15.86
C LEU A 267 -0.71 -18.41 -17.30
N MET A 268 -0.97 -19.57 -17.92
CA MET A 268 -0.59 -19.84 -19.31
C MET A 268 -1.33 -18.95 -20.31
N GLN A 269 -2.60 -18.61 -20.06
CA GLN A 269 -3.34 -17.65 -20.87
C GLN A 269 -2.73 -16.25 -20.76
N TRP A 270 -2.39 -15.80 -19.54
CA TRP A 270 -1.71 -14.53 -19.31
C TRP A 270 -0.33 -14.50 -19.99
N GLU A 271 0.47 -15.57 -19.86
CA GLU A 271 1.76 -15.69 -20.54
C GLU A 271 1.62 -15.66 -22.07
N ARG A 272 0.58 -16.31 -22.61
CA ARG A 272 0.30 -16.30 -24.06
C ARG A 272 -0.08 -14.91 -24.55
N VAL A 273 -0.93 -14.19 -23.82
CA VAL A 273 -1.29 -12.80 -24.15
C VAL A 273 -0.05 -11.89 -24.08
N ARG A 274 0.76 -12.02 -23.02
CA ARG A 274 2.00 -11.26 -22.84
C ARG A 274 3.00 -11.50 -23.98
N ARG A 275 3.20 -12.74 -24.40
CA ARG A 275 4.16 -13.08 -25.47
C ARG A 275 3.61 -12.83 -26.88
N GLY A 276 2.29 -12.84 -27.05
CA GLY A 276 1.63 -12.58 -28.34
C GLY A 276 1.45 -11.10 -28.69
N SER A 277 1.73 -10.18 -27.76
CA SER A 277 1.62 -8.73 -27.97
C SER A 277 2.96 -8.07 -28.37
N SER A 278 4.01 -8.86 -28.61
CA SER A 278 5.35 -8.40 -28.99
C SER A 278 5.66 -8.56 -30.49
N SER A 279 4.65 -8.70 -31.35
CA SER A 279 4.81 -8.83 -32.80
C SER A 279 4.51 -7.55 -33.56
#